data_AF-A0A1B8B052-F1
#
_entry.id   AF-A0A1B8B052-F1
#
_cell.length_a   1.000
_cell.length_b   1.000
_cell.length_c   1.000
_cell.angle_alpha   90.00
_cell.angle_beta   90.00
_cell.angle_gamma   90.00
#
_symmetry.space_group_name_H-M   'P 1'
#
loop_
_entity.id
_entity.type
_entity.pdbx_description
1 polymer ?
#
loop_
_entity_poly.entity_id
_entity_poly.type
_entity_poly.pdbx_seq_one_letter_code
_entity_poly.pdbx_strand_id
1 'polypeptide(L)'
;MTLLPLSITGRRNTDRWTESSSIVLLVVGVLTFVGFLVWDGRYAKKPIVPFRVIKNRNVILACASVCMIAMSDSTYRTLASSFLQVAGGYSPGHAVRIDNSRRVALNLGGLVIGLAIRFVKHTKPFIILGFLMVTLANGLPIYFTNIDGARVANEAALTTGQVLLGLGRGFAQVPLQVSLQAAVPNHEIGIATAMFLSSSGFGANVGNSVGGALWNTFLPRRLLSNLPESDKANSTAIFRSIVTAQSYKLGTPTRDAINLSYRSTQQTIAIGSLSLSIPLLLMMFFFQNVKLEDEDQKRNLLAEEQLAAAGQKITRGGSVVQRLVVTGLSQRLIL
;
A
#
# COMPACT_ATOMS: atom_id res chain seq x y z
N MET A 1 2.97 -13.60 9.00
CA MET A 1 3.39 -15.03 9.02
C MET A 1 2.58 -15.92 8.06
N THR A 2 1.47 -15.46 7.47
CA THR A 2 0.64 -16.20 6.49
C THR A 2 1.23 -16.31 5.07
N LEU A 3 2.35 -15.64 4.78
CA LEU A 3 2.86 -15.47 3.40
C LEU A 3 4.16 -16.23 3.10
N LEU A 4 4.75 -16.87 4.13
CA LEU A 4 5.92 -17.74 3.94
C LEU A 4 5.70 -18.78 2.83
N PRO A 5 4.50 -19.35 2.65
CA PRO A 5 4.31 -20.41 1.67
C PRO A 5 4.13 -19.90 0.25
N LEU A 6 3.65 -18.68 0.06
CA LEU A 6 3.64 -17.99 -1.24
C LEU A 6 5.07 -17.73 -1.75
N SER A 7 6.01 -17.51 -0.83
CA SER A 7 7.44 -17.38 -1.15
C SER A 7 8.13 -18.73 -1.35
N ILE A 8 7.73 -19.77 -0.59
CA ILE A 8 8.29 -21.12 -0.70
C ILE A 8 7.82 -21.88 -1.95
N THR A 9 6.57 -21.67 -2.39
CA THR A 9 6.03 -22.33 -3.59
C THR A 9 6.65 -21.78 -4.88
N GLY A 10 7.07 -20.52 -4.90
CA GLY A 10 7.79 -19.92 -6.03
C GLY A 10 9.24 -20.40 -6.20
N ARG A 11 9.86 -21.01 -5.17
CA ARG A 11 11.31 -21.28 -5.16
C ARG A 11 11.73 -22.61 -5.78
N ARG A 12 10.82 -23.56 -6.02
CA ARG A 12 11.23 -24.96 -6.29
C ARG A 12 10.65 -25.69 -7.51
N ASN A 13 9.53 -25.29 -8.13
CA ASN A 13 9.07 -25.80 -9.45
C ASN A 13 7.81 -25.08 -9.95
N THR A 14 7.69 -24.88 -11.26
CA THR A 14 6.61 -24.14 -11.95
C THR A 14 5.24 -24.86 -11.92
N ASP A 15 5.20 -26.16 -11.58
CA ASP A 15 3.98 -26.99 -11.59
C ASP A 15 3.24 -27.11 -10.25
N ARG A 16 3.74 -26.50 -9.15
CA ARG A 16 3.11 -26.63 -7.81
C ARG A 16 1.93 -25.69 -7.54
N TRP A 17 1.47 -24.93 -8.53
CA TRP A 17 0.22 -24.16 -8.43
C TRP A 17 -1.01 -25.06 -8.27
N THR A 18 -0.92 -26.29 -8.76
CA THR A 18 -1.94 -27.33 -8.66
C THR A 18 -1.80 -28.18 -7.39
N GLU A 19 -0.73 -27.99 -6.62
CA GLU A 19 -0.42 -28.87 -5.49
C GLU A 19 -1.15 -28.42 -4.23
N SER A 20 -1.79 -29.37 -3.56
CA SER A 20 -2.74 -29.13 -2.47
C SER A 20 -2.16 -28.25 -1.35
N SER A 21 -0.85 -28.28 -1.12
CA SER A 21 -0.20 -27.45 -0.09
C SER A 21 -0.25 -25.95 -0.37
N SER A 22 -0.22 -25.51 -1.63
CA SER A 22 -0.31 -24.09 -2.02
C SER A 22 -1.73 -23.55 -1.80
N ILE A 23 -2.72 -24.35 -2.19
CA ILE A 23 -4.15 -24.04 -2.07
C ILE A 23 -4.58 -24.07 -0.60
N VAL A 24 -4.16 -25.08 0.15
CA VAL A 24 -4.44 -25.21 1.60
C VAL A 24 -3.96 -23.98 2.35
N LEU A 25 -2.81 -23.41 1.99
CA LEU A 25 -2.29 -22.28 2.73
C LEU A 25 -2.93 -20.94 2.38
N LEU A 26 -3.40 -20.81 1.14
CA LEU A 26 -4.26 -19.71 0.72
C LEU A 26 -5.62 -19.79 1.42
N VAL A 27 -6.22 -20.99 1.46
CA VAL A 27 -7.48 -21.28 2.15
C VAL A 27 -7.35 -21.06 3.66
N VAL A 28 -6.28 -21.52 4.31
CA VAL A 28 -6.01 -21.29 5.74
C VAL A 28 -5.77 -19.81 6.03
N GLY A 29 -5.07 -19.09 5.15
CA GLY A 29 -4.90 -17.64 5.27
C GLY A 29 -6.23 -16.88 5.20
N VAL A 30 -7.09 -17.22 4.23
CA VAL A 30 -8.44 -16.65 4.11
C VAL A 30 -9.33 -17.05 5.27
N LEU A 31 -9.32 -18.32 5.70
CA LEU A 31 -10.09 -18.79 6.85
C LEU A 31 -9.64 -18.11 8.15
N THR A 32 -8.34 -17.91 8.35
CA THR A 32 -7.83 -17.22 9.53
C THR A 32 -8.21 -15.74 9.50
N PHE A 33 -8.21 -15.10 8.33
CA PHE A 33 -8.63 -13.72 8.16
C PHE A 33 -10.14 -13.54 8.37
N VAL A 34 -10.97 -14.39 7.77
CA VAL A 34 -12.43 -14.40 7.96
C VAL A 34 -12.77 -14.77 9.40
N GLY A 35 -12.08 -15.76 9.97
CA GLY A 35 -12.22 -16.15 11.38
C GLY A 35 -11.87 -15.00 12.33
N PHE A 36 -10.81 -14.24 12.04
CA PHE A 36 -10.46 -13.04 12.79
C PHE A 36 -11.53 -11.94 12.66
N LEU A 37 -12.04 -11.68 11.45
CA LEU A 37 -13.11 -10.69 11.24
C LEU A 37 -14.42 -11.08 11.94
N VAL A 38 -14.77 -12.37 11.93
CA VAL A 38 -15.97 -12.89 12.61
C VAL A 38 -15.78 -12.86 14.13
N TRP A 39 -14.58 -13.18 14.62
CA TRP A 39 -14.26 -13.14 16.04
C TRP A 39 -14.23 -11.69 16.59
N ASP A 40 -13.53 -10.79 15.90
CA ASP A 40 -13.50 -9.35 16.26
C ASP A 40 -14.89 -8.73 16.13
N GLY A 41 -15.68 -9.18 15.14
CA GLY A 41 -17.01 -8.66 14.89
C GLY A 41 -18.09 -9.16 15.86
N ARG A 42 -18.04 -10.42 16.29
CA ARG A 42 -19.15 -11.04 17.03
C ARG A 42 -18.83 -11.37 18.49
N TYR A 43 -17.55 -11.48 18.85
CA TYR A 43 -17.15 -12.01 20.16
C TYR A 43 -16.30 -11.02 20.99
N ALA A 44 -15.73 -9.97 20.40
CA ALA A 44 -14.90 -9.02 21.14
C ALA A 44 -15.73 -8.03 21.99
N LYS A 45 -15.54 -8.04 23.32
CA LYS A 45 -16.13 -7.04 24.25
C LYS A 45 -15.60 -5.61 24.03
N LYS A 46 -14.41 -5.47 23.43
CA LYS A 46 -13.84 -4.21 22.94
C LYS A 46 -13.29 -4.49 21.52
N PRO A 47 -14.11 -4.33 20.47
CA PRO A 47 -13.69 -4.66 19.11
C PRO A 47 -12.50 -3.79 18.70
N ILE A 48 -11.50 -4.40 18.07
CA ILE A 48 -10.32 -3.70 17.54
C ILE A 48 -10.76 -2.80 16.39
N VAL A 49 -11.73 -3.25 15.59
CA VAL A 49 -12.37 -2.41 14.58
C VAL A 49 -13.81 -2.09 15.01
N PRO A 50 -14.09 -0.89 15.55
CA PRO A 50 -15.45 -0.51 15.89
C PRO A 50 -16.30 -0.55 14.62
N PHE A 51 -17.39 -1.34 14.59
CA PHE A 51 -18.31 -1.38 13.44
C PHE A 51 -18.81 0.00 13.02
N ARG A 52 -18.81 0.96 13.95
CA ARG A 52 -19.15 2.36 13.70
C ARG A 52 -18.20 3.02 12.71
N VAL A 53 -16.90 2.71 12.79
CA VAL A 53 -15.86 3.19 11.88
C VAL A 53 -15.99 2.53 10.51
N ILE A 54 -16.29 1.23 10.46
CA ILE A 54 -16.53 0.50 9.19
C ILE A 54 -17.80 1.00 8.49
N LYS A 55 -18.84 1.41 9.22
CA LYS A 55 -20.09 1.91 8.63
C LYS A 55 -19.90 3.18 7.79
N ASN A 56 -18.85 3.96 8.07
CA ASN A 56 -18.54 5.16 7.29
C ASN A 56 -17.93 4.78 5.93
N ARG A 57 -18.67 5.09 4.86
CA ARG A 57 -18.27 4.82 3.47
C ARG A 57 -16.88 5.36 3.13
N ASN A 58 -16.53 6.56 3.60
CA ASN A 58 -15.22 7.17 3.37
C ASN A 58 -14.08 6.38 4.02
N VAL A 59 -14.32 5.73 5.16
CA VAL A 59 -13.32 4.91 5.86
C VAL A 59 -13.02 3.63 5.06
N ILE A 60 -14.07 2.94 4.60
CA ILE A 60 -13.92 1.75 3.74
C ILE A 60 -13.20 2.13 2.44
N LEU A 61 -13.63 3.21 1.77
CA LEU A 61 -13.02 3.65 0.53
C LEU A 61 -11.55 4.05 0.72
N ALA A 62 -11.20 4.69 1.84
CA ALA A 62 -9.82 5.05 2.14
C ALA A 62 -8.94 3.81 2.36
N CYS A 63 -9.43 2.83 3.12
CA CYS A 63 -8.71 1.57 3.37
C CYS A 63 -8.57 0.72 2.10
N ALA A 64 -9.62 0.63 1.29
CA ALA A 64 -9.60 -0.09 0.01
C ALA A 64 -8.65 0.57 -1.00
N SER A 65 -8.68 1.91 -1.08
CA SER A 65 -7.80 2.66 -1.98
C SER A 65 -6.32 2.54 -1.60
N VAL A 66 -5.97 2.66 -0.32
CA VAL A 66 -4.57 2.50 0.10
C VAL A 66 -4.08 1.07 -0.08
N CYS A 67 -4.95 0.07 0.13
CA CYS A 67 -4.65 -1.33 -0.13
C CYS A 67 -4.32 -1.56 -1.62
N MET A 68 -5.16 -1.04 -2.53
CA MET A 68 -4.93 -1.15 -3.97
C MET A 68 -3.67 -0.41 -4.44
N ILE A 69 -3.42 0.80 -3.93
CA ILE A 69 -2.18 1.54 -4.21
C ILE A 69 -0.95 0.74 -3.77
N ALA A 70 -0.98 0.19 -2.55
CA ALA A 70 0.13 -0.58 -2.00
C ALA A 70 0.34 -1.90 -2.75
N MET A 71 -0.75 -2.54 -3.19
CA MET A 71 -0.73 -3.76 -3.99
C MET A 71 -0.14 -3.54 -5.38
N SER A 72 -0.59 -2.51 -6.09
CA SER A 72 -0.05 -2.12 -7.40
C SER A 72 1.45 -1.81 -7.29
N ASP A 73 1.85 -0.90 -6.38
CA ASP A 73 3.26 -0.53 -6.17
C ASP A 73 4.15 -1.74 -5.85
N SER A 74 3.69 -2.62 -4.95
CA SER A 74 4.49 -3.75 -4.53
C SER A 74 4.63 -4.80 -5.62
N THR A 75 3.58 -5.01 -6.44
CA THR A 75 3.63 -5.92 -7.61
C THR A 75 4.75 -5.55 -8.57
N TYR A 76 4.89 -4.26 -8.89
CA TYR A 76 5.96 -3.79 -9.75
C TYR A 76 7.33 -3.82 -9.05
N ARG A 77 7.38 -3.45 -7.77
CA ARG A 77 8.64 -3.28 -7.01
C ARG A 77 9.39 -4.59 -6.76
N THR A 78 8.70 -5.70 -6.52
CA THR A 78 9.30 -6.93 -5.97
C THR A 78 10.57 -7.37 -6.69
N LEU A 79 10.60 -7.24 -8.02
CA LEU A 79 11.70 -7.73 -8.87
C LEU A 79 12.24 -6.68 -9.84
N ALA A 80 11.80 -5.42 -9.70
CA ALA A 80 12.33 -4.30 -10.47
C ALA A 80 13.84 -4.13 -10.28
N SER A 81 14.37 -4.34 -9.07
CA SER A 81 15.82 -4.24 -8.82
C SER A 81 16.62 -5.29 -9.60
N SER A 82 16.12 -6.53 -9.68
CA SER A 82 16.74 -7.60 -10.47
C SER A 82 16.71 -7.27 -11.96
N PHE A 83 15.61 -6.69 -12.44
CA PHE A 83 15.50 -6.19 -13.81
C PHE A 83 16.51 -5.08 -14.13
N LEU A 84 16.61 -4.04 -13.29
CA LEU A 84 17.56 -2.95 -13.50
C LEU A 84 19.02 -3.42 -13.51
N GLN A 85 19.37 -4.40 -12.67
CA GLN A 85 20.72 -4.95 -12.59
C GLN A 85 21.08 -5.84 -13.79
N VAL A 86 20.14 -6.66 -14.28
CA VAL A 86 20.40 -7.58 -15.39
C VAL A 86 20.23 -6.87 -16.74
N ALA A 87 19.05 -6.32 -17.01
CA ALA A 87 18.70 -5.78 -18.32
C ALA A 87 19.02 -4.28 -18.50
N GLY A 88 19.16 -3.55 -17.39
CA GLY A 88 19.63 -2.17 -17.38
C GLY A 88 21.15 -2.04 -17.26
N GLY A 89 21.85 -3.11 -16.85
CA GLY A 89 23.30 -3.10 -16.68
C GLY A 89 23.79 -2.21 -15.52
N TYR A 90 22.89 -1.75 -14.65
CA TYR A 90 23.25 -0.90 -13.52
C TYR A 90 23.91 -1.71 -12.40
N SER A 91 24.86 -1.08 -11.69
CA SER A 91 25.38 -1.67 -10.46
C SER A 91 24.28 -1.74 -9.39
N PRO A 92 24.37 -2.67 -8.42
CA PRO A 92 23.40 -2.78 -7.33
C PRO A 92 23.19 -1.44 -6.60
N GLY A 93 24.25 -0.65 -6.44
CA GLY A 93 24.19 0.68 -5.83
C GLY A 93 23.37 1.68 -6.64
N HIS A 94 23.50 1.69 -7.97
CA HIS A 94 22.68 2.56 -8.83
C HIS A 94 21.21 2.15 -8.85
N ALA A 95 20.91 0.85 -8.90
CA ALA A 95 19.54 0.36 -8.83
C ALA A 95 18.84 0.75 -7.50
N VAL A 96 19.57 0.68 -6.39
CA VAL A 96 19.07 1.13 -5.08
C VAL A 96 18.86 2.65 -5.04
N ARG A 97 19.74 3.44 -5.66
CA ARG A 97 19.55 4.91 -5.77
C ARG A 97 18.26 5.25 -6.50
N ILE A 98 17.95 4.56 -7.60
CA ILE A 98 16.70 4.77 -8.35
C ILE A 98 15.47 4.43 -7.48
N ASP A 99 15.52 3.34 -6.71
CA ASP A 99 14.44 2.99 -5.78
C ASP A 99 14.28 4.03 -4.65
N ASN A 100 15.41 4.55 -4.15
CA ASN A 100 15.42 5.60 -3.13
C ASN A 100 14.86 6.93 -3.65
N SER A 101 15.11 7.30 -4.90
CA SER A 101 14.53 8.51 -5.52
C SER A 101 13.00 8.52 -5.44
N ARG A 102 12.36 7.36 -5.63
CA ARG A 102 10.91 7.21 -5.43
C ARG A 102 10.50 7.40 -3.97
N ARG A 103 11.25 6.86 -3.01
CA ARG A 103 10.97 7.05 -1.57
C ARG A 103 11.05 8.52 -1.18
N VAL A 104 12.06 9.23 -1.69
CA VAL A 104 12.22 10.68 -1.48
C VAL A 104 11.04 11.43 -2.10
N ALA A 105 10.70 11.11 -3.35
CA ALA A 105 9.56 11.69 -4.04
C ALA A 105 8.22 11.47 -3.30
N LEU A 106 8.01 10.30 -2.70
CA LEU A 106 6.83 10.01 -1.89
C LEU A 106 6.76 10.90 -0.64
N ASN A 107 7.88 11.06 0.07
CA ASN A 107 7.92 11.93 1.24
C ASN A 107 7.74 13.41 0.89
N LEU A 108 8.37 13.87 -0.20
CA LEU A 108 8.21 15.23 -0.70
C LEU A 108 6.77 15.50 -1.15
N GLY A 109 6.17 14.60 -1.93
CA GLY A 109 4.77 14.71 -2.35
C GLY A 109 3.82 14.72 -1.16
N GLY A 110 4.08 13.87 -0.16
CA GLY A 110 3.33 13.85 1.10
C GLY A 110 3.45 15.16 1.90
N LEU A 111 4.65 15.74 1.96
CA LEU A 111 4.87 17.02 2.65
C LEU A 111 4.14 18.17 1.95
N VAL A 112 4.29 18.27 0.62
CA VAL A 112 3.65 19.32 -0.19
C VAL A 112 2.14 19.25 -0.07
N ILE A 113 1.56 18.06 -0.19
CA ILE A 113 0.11 17.89 -0.11
C ILE A 113 -0.42 18.08 1.31
N GLY A 114 0.32 17.63 2.32
CA GLY A 114 -0.04 17.86 3.72
C GLY A 114 -0.09 19.36 4.05
N LEU A 115 0.88 20.12 3.55
CA LEU A 115 0.88 21.57 3.68
C LEU A 115 -0.25 22.22 2.85
N ALA A 116 -0.49 21.77 1.62
CA ALA A 116 -1.57 22.29 0.78
C ALA A 116 -2.96 22.04 1.41
N ILE A 117 -3.20 20.87 2.00
CA ILE A 117 -4.45 20.54 2.69
C ILE A 117 -4.70 21.50 3.87
N ARG A 118 -3.65 21.90 4.60
CA ARG A 118 -3.76 22.86 5.70
C ARG A 118 -4.38 24.18 5.25
N PHE A 119 -4.11 24.62 4.02
CA PHE A 119 -4.64 25.87 3.47
C PHE A 119 -5.97 25.69 2.72
N VAL A 120 -6.09 24.61 1.92
CA VAL A 120 -7.24 24.41 1.01
C VAL A 120 -8.45 23.79 1.72
N LYS A 121 -8.27 23.11 2.86
CA LYS A 121 -9.32 22.43 3.66
C LYS A 121 -10.22 21.43 2.89
N HIS A 122 -9.87 21.11 1.65
CA HIS A 122 -10.53 20.10 0.82
C HIS A 122 -9.55 18.99 0.44
N THR A 123 -9.95 17.74 0.66
CA THR A 123 -9.10 16.55 0.39
C THR A 123 -9.40 15.88 -0.95
N LYS A 124 -10.64 15.93 -1.44
CA LYS A 124 -11.08 15.23 -2.67
C LYS A 124 -10.28 15.56 -3.93
N PRO A 125 -10.01 16.83 -4.30
CA PRO A 125 -9.29 17.13 -5.54
C PRO A 125 -7.85 16.57 -5.55
N PHE A 126 -7.22 16.52 -4.37
CA PHE A 126 -5.88 15.95 -4.22
C PHE A 126 -5.87 14.42 -4.33
N ILE A 127 -6.90 13.74 -3.79
CA ILE A 127 -7.07 12.28 -3.95
C ILE A 127 -7.22 11.92 -5.43
N ILE A 128 -8.06 12.68 -6.15
CA ILE A 128 -8.30 12.52 -7.59
C ILE A 128 -7.00 12.67 -8.38
N LEU A 129 -6.27 13.77 -8.13
CA LEU A 129 -4.99 14.03 -8.78
C LEU A 129 -3.98 12.92 -8.49
N GLY A 130 -3.92 12.45 -7.23
CA GLY A 130 -3.07 11.34 -6.83
C GLY A 130 -3.40 10.04 -7.57
N PHE A 131 -4.69 9.67 -7.70
CA PHE A 131 -5.09 8.44 -8.42
C PHE A 131 -4.76 8.50 -9.90
N LEU A 132 -4.98 9.64 -10.55
CA LEU A 132 -4.60 9.85 -11.95
C LEU A 132 -3.07 9.73 -12.11
N MET A 133 -2.32 10.38 -11.24
CA MET A 133 -0.86 10.39 -11.27
C MET A 133 -0.27 9.00 -11.00
N VAL A 134 -0.84 8.22 -10.06
CA VAL A 134 -0.44 6.83 -9.81
C VAL A 134 -0.74 5.93 -11.01
N THR A 135 -1.91 6.09 -11.64
CA THR A 135 -2.29 5.27 -12.80
C THR A 135 -1.37 5.56 -13.99
N LEU A 136 -1.14 6.85 -14.28
CA LEU A 136 -0.21 7.28 -15.33
C LEU A 136 1.23 6.79 -15.05
N ALA A 137 1.68 6.89 -13.80
CA ALA A 137 3.02 6.46 -13.41
C ALA A 137 3.20 4.93 -13.47
N ASN A 138 2.14 4.14 -13.31
CA ASN A 138 2.17 2.69 -13.53
C ASN A 138 2.17 2.31 -15.02
N GLY A 139 1.60 3.15 -15.89
CA GLY A 139 1.60 2.93 -17.35
C GLY A 139 2.91 3.34 -18.02
N LEU A 140 3.61 4.34 -17.47
CA LEU A 140 4.84 4.88 -18.06
C LEU A 140 6.00 3.86 -18.21
N PRO A 141 6.22 2.92 -17.26
CA PRO A 141 7.17 1.83 -17.42
C PRO A 141 6.89 0.92 -18.62
N ILE A 142 5.63 0.76 -19.03
CA ILE A 142 5.26 -0.08 -20.18
C ILE A 142 5.80 0.54 -21.47
N TYR A 143 5.76 1.87 -21.57
CA TYR A 143 6.31 2.61 -22.71
C TYR A 143 7.84 2.68 -22.67
N PHE A 144 8.44 2.78 -21.48
CA PHE A 144 9.90 2.84 -21.34
C PHE A 144 10.61 1.49 -21.44
N THR A 145 9.91 0.36 -21.25
CA THR A 145 10.52 -0.99 -21.33
C THR A 145 10.62 -1.49 -22.79
N ASN A 146 10.79 -0.56 -23.75
CA ASN A 146 10.68 -0.82 -25.18
C ASN A 146 11.49 -2.06 -25.63
N ILE A 147 10.79 -2.99 -26.28
CA ILE A 147 11.24 -4.35 -26.61
C ILE A 147 12.35 -4.35 -27.68
N ASP A 148 12.41 -3.32 -28.52
CA ASP A 148 13.20 -3.33 -29.76
C ASP A 148 14.69 -2.96 -29.60
N GLY A 149 15.18 -2.74 -28.38
CA GLY A 149 16.61 -2.50 -28.14
C GLY A 149 17.19 -1.19 -28.71
N ALA A 150 16.45 -0.47 -29.56
CA ALA A 150 16.93 0.71 -30.29
C ALA A 150 17.05 1.99 -29.43
N ARG A 151 16.45 2.00 -28.23
CA ARG A 151 16.59 3.09 -27.26
C ARG A 151 16.77 2.48 -25.88
N VAL A 152 18.01 2.44 -25.38
CA VAL A 152 18.23 2.31 -23.94
C VAL A 152 17.46 3.45 -23.30
N ALA A 153 16.38 3.15 -22.57
CA ALA A 153 15.63 4.18 -21.88
C ALA A 153 16.61 4.97 -21.02
N ASN A 154 16.76 6.26 -21.34
CA ASN A 154 17.71 7.13 -20.67
C ASN A 154 17.49 7.01 -19.16
N GLU A 155 18.55 6.91 -18.35
CA GLU A 155 18.44 6.72 -16.89
C GLU A 155 17.50 7.75 -16.25
N ALA A 156 17.48 8.95 -16.83
CA ALA A 156 16.56 10.04 -16.52
C ALA A 156 15.08 9.69 -16.72
N ALA A 157 14.70 8.97 -17.78
CA ALA A 157 13.31 8.57 -18.05
C ALA A 157 12.79 7.54 -17.03
N LEU A 158 13.62 6.53 -16.72
CA LEU A 158 13.31 5.54 -15.69
C LEU A 158 13.19 6.20 -14.31
N THR A 159 14.13 7.10 -13.99
CA THR A 159 14.11 7.85 -12.73
C THR A 159 12.90 8.78 -12.64
N THR A 160 12.53 9.46 -13.73
CA THR A 160 11.37 10.34 -13.78
C THR A 160 10.06 9.58 -13.56
N GLY A 161 9.93 8.38 -14.15
CA GLY A 161 8.76 7.52 -13.90
C GLY A 161 8.65 7.07 -12.44
N GLN A 162 9.77 6.73 -11.81
CA GLN A 162 9.82 6.36 -10.38
C GLN A 162 9.49 7.56 -9.47
N VAL A 163 9.98 8.75 -9.81
CA VAL A 163 9.67 9.99 -9.09
C VAL A 163 8.19 10.36 -9.23
N LEU A 164 7.62 10.25 -10.44
CA LEU A 164 6.20 10.50 -10.69
C LEU A 164 5.32 9.53 -9.89
N LEU A 165 5.71 8.25 -9.83
CA LEU A 165 5.01 7.25 -9.04
C LEU A 165 5.08 7.55 -7.53
N GLY A 166 6.25 7.96 -7.04
CA GLY A 166 6.44 8.39 -5.65
C GLY A 166 5.56 9.59 -5.30
N LEU A 167 5.60 10.65 -6.11
CA LEU A 167 4.79 11.86 -5.92
C LEU A 167 3.30 11.56 -5.96
N GLY A 168 2.83 10.80 -6.96
CA GLY A 168 1.42 10.43 -7.09
C GLY A 168 0.92 9.64 -5.87
N ARG A 169 1.74 8.72 -5.35
CA ARG A 169 1.43 7.98 -4.11
C ARG A 169 1.37 8.91 -2.91
N GLY A 170 2.29 9.86 -2.77
CA GLY A 170 2.24 10.87 -1.71
C GLY A 170 0.96 11.71 -1.78
N PHE A 171 0.57 12.14 -2.99
CA PHE A 171 -0.65 12.92 -3.24
C PHE A 171 -1.94 12.14 -3.01
N ALA A 172 -1.95 10.82 -3.15
CA ALA A 172 -3.12 10.02 -2.82
C ALA A 172 -3.15 9.61 -1.33
N GLN A 173 -2.04 9.11 -0.80
CA GLN A 173 -1.99 8.44 0.50
C GLN A 173 -2.19 9.41 1.67
N VAL A 174 -1.60 10.61 1.61
CA VAL A 174 -1.73 11.60 2.69
C VAL A 174 -3.16 12.15 2.79
N PRO A 175 -3.82 12.63 1.71
CA PRO A 175 -5.20 13.07 1.80
C PRO A 175 -6.19 11.97 2.18
N LEU A 176 -5.94 10.72 1.77
CA LEU A 176 -6.75 9.57 2.21
C LEU A 176 -6.64 9.34 3.71
N GLN A 177 -5.44 9.42 4.27
CA GLN A 177 -5.22 9.28 5.70
C GLN A 177 -5.88 10.42 6.49
N VAL A 178 -5.75 11.67 6.02
CA VAL A 178 -6.40 12.83 6.66
C VAL A 178 -7.93 12.72 6.58
N SER A 179 -8.47 12.33 5.43
CA SER A 179 -9.91 12.14 5.24
C SER A 179 -10.48 11.06 6.16
N LEU A 180 -9.73 9.96 6.34
CA LEU A 180 -10.08 8.90 7.28
C LEU A 180 -10.09 9.40 8.73
N GLN A 181 -9.05 10.14 9.13
CA GLN A 181 -8.92 10.68 10.48
C GLN A 181 -9.99 11.74 10.79
N ALA A 182 -10.41 12.51 9.78
CA ALA A 182 -11.50 13.48 9.92
C ALA A 182 -12.88 12.83 10.04
N ALA A 183 -13.07 11.63 9.47
CA ALA A 183 -14.36 10.93 9.49
C ALA A 183 -14.64 10.14 10.79
N VAL A 184 -13.72 10.15 11.76
CA VAL A 184 -13.83 9.38 13.01
C VAL A 184 -13.67 10.27 14.25
N PRO A 185 -14.30 9.90 15.39
CA PRO A 185 -14.12 10.62 16.65
C PRO A 185 -12.67 10.60 17.16
N ASN A 186 -12.28 11.60 17.96
CA ASN A 186 -10.89 11.80 18.45
C ASN A 186 -10.31 10.56 19.15
N HIS A 187 -11.15 9.87 19.91
CA HIS A 187 -10.75 8.68 20.66
C HIS A 187 -10.54 7.46 19.77
N GLU A 188 -11.05 7.46 18.52
CA GLU A 188 -10.94 6.35 17.57
C GLU A 188 -9.92 6.63 16.44
N ILE A 189 -9.32 7.82 16.37
CA ILE A 189 -8.32 8.20 15.33
C ILE A 189 -7.13 7.23 15.30
N GLY A 190 -6.64 6.81 16.48
CA GLY A 190 -5.54 5.86 16.58
C GLY A 190 -5.89 4.51 15.95
N ILE A 191 -7.10 4.02 16.20
CA ILE A 191 -7.61 2.76 15.66
C ILE A 191 -7.80 2.86 14.15
N ALA A 192 -8.42 3.93 13.67
CA ALA A 192 -8.61 4.15 12.23
C ALA A 192 -7.27 4.23 11.48
N THR A 193 -6.27 4.91 12.07
CA THR A 193 -4.93 4.99 11.50
C THR A 193 -4.24 3.62 11.48
N ALA A 194 -4.37 2.83 12.54
CA ALA A 194 -3.85 1.45 12.57
C ALA A 194 -4.51 0.58 11.49
N MET A 195 -5.81 0.72 11.28
CA MET A 195 -6.55 0.02 10.23
C MET A 195 -6.07 0.41 8.82
N PHE A 196 -5.79 1.71 8.60
CA PHE A 196 -5.25 2.21 7.34
C PHE A 196 -3.86 1.64 7.03
N LEU A 197 -2.96 1.68 8.00
CA LEU A 197 -1.61 1.14 7.87
C LEU A 197 -1.63 -0.38 7.69
N SER A 198 -2.52 -1.09 8.40
CA SER A 198 -2.72 -2.53 8.24
C SER A 198 -3.23 -2.89 6.85
N SER A 199 -4.18 -2.12 6.31
CA SER A 199 -4.70 -2.28 4.95
C SER A 199 -3.61 -2.05 3.89
N SER A 200 -2.78 -1.03 4.09
CA SER A 200 -1.61 -0.76 3.24
C SER A 200 -0.60 -1.91 3.28
N GLY A 201 -0.27 -2.42 4.47
CA GLY A 201 0.63 -3.56 4.64
C GLY A 201 0.08 -4.84 4.02
N PHE A 202 -1.22 -5.09 4.16
CA PHE A 202 -1.91 -6.21 3.52
C PHE A 202 -1.83 -6.11 1.99
N GLY A 203 -2.16 -4.94 1.41
CA GLY A 203 -2.04 -4.70 -0.02
C GLY A 203 -0.62 -4.92 -0.52
N ALA A 204 0.38 -4.39 0.18
CA ALA A 204 1.79 -4.56 -0.20
C ALA A 204 2.22 -6.04 -0.24
N ASN A 205 1.75 -6.81 0.73
CA ASN A 205 2.02 -8.25 0.84
C ASN A 205 1.38 -9.06 -0.30
N VAL A 206 0.13 -8.75 -0.63
CA VAL A 206 -0.56 -9.36 -1.79
C VAL A 206 0.17 -9.00 -3.08
N GLY A 207 0.55 -7.73 -3.24
CA GLY A 207 1.30 -7.27 -4.41
C GLY A 207 2.64 -7.99 -4.57
N ASN A 208 3.42 -8.15 -3.50
CA ASN A 208 4.67 -8.90 -3.55
C ASN A 208 4.49 -10.37 -3.97
N SER A 209 3.39 -10.98 -3.52
CA SER A 209 3.04 -12.34 -3.84
C SER A 209 2.69 -12.50 -5.33
N VAL A 210 1.88 -11.58 -5.86
CA VAL A 210 1.51 -11.54 -7.28
C VAL A 210 2.73 -11.25 -8.17
N GLY A 211 3.54 -10.25 -7.83
CA GLY A 211 4.75 -9.91 -8.57
C GLY A 211 5.75 -11.07 -8.62
N GLY A 212 5.98 -11.73 -7.48
CA GLY A 212 6.82 -12.93 -7.40
C GLY A 212 6.25 -14.09 -8.22
N ALA A 213 4.95 -14.35 -8.15
CA ALA A 213 4.28 -15.39 -8.92
C ALA A 213 4.42 -15.20 -10.44
N LEU A 214 4.15 -13.98 -10.92
CA LEU A 214 4.28 -13.64 -12.34
C LEU A 214 5.71 -13.86 -12.82
N TRP A 215 6.71 -13.38 -12.06
CA TRP A 215 8.11 -13.56 -12.41
C TRP A 215 8.55 -15.02 -12.45
N ASN A 216 8.23 -15.79 -11.41
CA ASN A 216 8.58 -17.21 -11.33
C ASN A 216 7.89 -18.07 -12.41
N THR A 217 6.81 -17.57 -13.01
CA THR A 217 6.09 -18.25 -14.08
C THR A 217 6.58 -17.82 -15.46
N PHE A 218 6.69 -16.52 -15.71
CA PHE A 218 6.99 -15.98 -17.04
C PHE A 218 8.48 -15.94 -17.35
N LEU A 219 9.35 -15.65 -16.37
CA LEU A 219 10.78 -15.53 -16.65
C LEU A 219 11.41 -16.86 -17.10
N PRO A 220 11.20 -18.01 -16.43
CA PRO A 220 11.76 -19.28 -16.89
C PRO A 220 11.26 -19.69 -18.27
N ARG A 221 9.96 -19.49 -18.54
CA ARG A 221 9.34 -19.79 -19.84
C ARG A 221 9.96 -18.95 -20.96
N ARG A 222 10.20 -17.66 -20.71
CA ARG A 222 10.81 -16.75 -21.68
C ARG A 222 12.31 -16.99 -21.86
N LEU A 223 13.02 -17.35 -20.80
CA LEU A 223 14.42 -17.78 -20.91
C LEU A 223 14.52 -19.02 -21.80
N LEU A 224 13.67 -20.03 -21.60
CA LEU A 224 13.66 -21.24 -22.44
C LEU A 224 13.32 -20.96 -23.92
N SER A 225 12.43 -20.00 -24.19
CA SER A 225 12.05 -19.65 -25.55
C SER A 225 13.10 -18.80 -26.29
N ASN A 226 13.75 -17.87 -25.58
CA ASN A 226 14.62 -16.88 -26.19
C ASN A 226 16.11 -17.28 -26.19
N LEU A 227 16.54 -18.18 -25.28
CA LEU A 227 17.94 -18.62 -25.23
C LEU A 227 18.32 -19.46 -26.47
N PRO A 228 19.55 -19.29 -27.00
CA PRO A 228 20.11 -20.20 -28.00
C PRO A 228 20.13 -21.65 -27.51
N GLU A 229 20.02 -22.63 -28.41
CA GLU A 229 19.96 -24.05 -28.01
C GLU A 229 21.16 -24.50 -27.16
N SER A 230 22.34 -23.93 -27.41
CA SER A 230 23.56 -24.17 -26.64
C SER A 230 23.44 -23.77 -25.16
N ASP A 231 22.60 -22.80 -24.82
CA ASP A 231 22.46 -22.22 -23.48
C ASP A 231 21.12 -22.52 -22.80
N LYS A 232 20.18 -23.20 -23.49
CA LYS A 232 18.87 -23.57 -22.90
C LYS A 232 19.02 -24.43 -21.64
N ALA A 233 20.05 -25.30 -21.57
CA ALA A 233 20.37 -26.09 -20.39
C ALA A 233 20.74 -25.22 -19.16
N ASN A 234 21.30 -24.03 -19.40
CA ASN A 234 21.71 -23.08 -18.35
C ASN A 234 20.57 -22.16 -17.90
N SER A 235 19.40 -22.21 -18.55
CA SER A 235 18.23 -21.36 -18.23
C SER A 235 17.84 -21.35 -16.75
N THR A 236 17.89 -22.52 -16.09
CA THR A 236 17.55 -22.65 -14.67
C THR A 236 18.61 -22.03 -13.76
N ALA A 237 19.89 -22.10 -14.14
CA ALA A 237 20.98 -21.45 -13.42
C ALA A 237 20.93 -19.92 -13.58
N ILE A 238 20.64 -19.44 -14.79
CA ILE A 238 20.45 -18.01 -15.11
C ILE A 238 19.24 -17.43 -14.35
N PHE A 239 18.17 -18.20 -14.22
CA PHE A 239 17.00 -17.79 -13.44
C PHE A 239 17.29 -17.71 -11.94
N ARG A 240 18.04 -18.67 -11.38
CA ARG A 240 18.33 -18.74 -9.94
C ARG A 240 19.36 -17.72 -9.47
N SER A 241 20.24 -17.24 -10.36
CA SER A 241 21.37 -16.40 -10.01
C SER A 241 21.51 -15.20 -10.93
N ILE A 242 21.29 -14.01 -10.36
CA ILE A 242 21.53 -12.73 -11.02
C ILE A 242 23.01 -12.60 -11.43
N VAL A 243 23.92 -13.14 -10.61
CA VAL A 243 25.37 -13.15 -10.89
C VAL A 243 25.69 -13.98 -12.14
N THR A 244 25.03 -15.13 -12.28
CA THR A 244 25.17 -15.99 -13.47
C THR A 244 24.55 -15.35 -14.71
N ALA A 245 23.45 -14.60 -14.55
CA ALA A 245 22.91 -13.81 -15.66
C ALA A 245 23.88 -12.70 -16.09
N GLN A 246 24.58 -12.06 -15.15
CA GLN A 246 25.54 -10.97 -15.39
C GLN A 246 26.93 -11.42 -15.86
N SER A 247 27.31 -12.69 -15.65
CA SER A 247 28.62 -13.20 -16.10
C SER A 247 28.74 -13.31 -17.62
N TYR A 248 27.62 -13.31 -18.35
CA TYR A 248 27.61 -13.26 -19.82
C TYR A 248 27.96 -11.86 -20.33
N LYS A 249 28.93 -11.78 -21.25
CA LYS A 249 29.39 -10.50 -21.83
C LYS A 249 28.27 -9.80 -22.61
N LEU A 250 28.19 -8.47 -22.47
CA LEU A 250 27.31 -7.60 -23.26
C LEU A 250 27.60 -7.76 -24.76
N GLY A 251 26.55 -7.83 -25.58
CA GLY A 251 26.63 -8.02 -27.03
C GLY A 251 26.74 -9.48 -27.48
N THR A 252 26.69 -10.45 -26.55
CA THR A 252 26.54 -11.86 -26.93
C THR A 252 25.07 -12.19 -27.18
N PRO A 253 24.75 -13.09 -28.14
CA PRO A 253 23.36 -13.50 -28.41
C PRO A 253 22.63 -14.01 -27.16
N THR A 254 23.36 -14.73 -26.30
CA THR A 254 22.86 -15.24 -25.01
C THR A 254 22.52 -14.10 -24.05
N ARG A 255 23.37 -13.08 -23.93
CA ARG A 255 23.11 -11.92 -23.06
C ARG A 255 21.93 -11.08 -23.54
N ASP A 256 21.79 -10.91 -24.85
CA ASP A 256 20.68 -10.16 -25.43
C ASP A 256 19.34 -10.91 -25.27
N ALA A 257 19.35 -12.23 -25.43
CA ALA A 257 18.20 -13.09 -25.12
C ALA A 257 17.79 -13.04 -23.65
N ILE A 258 18.75 -13.01 -22.73
CA ILE A 258 18.50 -12.83 -21.29
C ILE A 258 17.88 -11.45 -21.04
N ASN A 259 18.47 -10.38 -21.59
CA ASN A 259 17.97 -9.01 -21.43
C ASN A 259 16.53 -8.88 -21.95
N LEU A 260 16.24 -9.45 -23.12
CA LEU A 260 14.90 -9.47 -23.71
C LEU A 260 13.89 -10.20 -22.81
N SER A 261 14.28 -11.37 -22.28
CA SER A 261 13.43 -12.17 -21.39
C SER A 261 13.10 -11.43 -20.08
N TYR A 262 14.09 -10.73 -19.52
CA TYR A 262 13.91 -9.89 -18.33
C TYR A 262 13.04 -8.66 -18.62
N ARG A 263 13.26 -7.95 -19.75
CA ARG A 263 12.45 -6.79 -20.19
C ARG A 263 10.99 -7.16 -20.40
N SER A 264 10.74 -8.19 -21.19
CA SER A 264 9.39 -8.65 -21.47
C SER A 264 8.66 -9.07 -20.18
N THR A 265 9.35 -9.75 -19.26
CA THR A 265 8.77 -10.17 -17.96
C THR A 265 8.41 -8.97 -17.11
N GLN A 266 9.32 -8.00 -16.98
CA GLN A 266 9.05 -6.77 -16.23
C GLN A 266 7.87 -5.98 -16.84
N GLN A 267 7.75 -5.95 -18.16
CA GLN A 267 6.64 -5.30 -18.84
C GLN A 267 5.30 -5.99 -18.56
N THR A 268 5.27 -7.33 -18.55
CA THR A 268 4.06 -8.09 -18.18
C THR A 268 3.65 -7.82 -16.73
N ILE A 269 4.61 -7.71 -15.82
CA ILE A 269 4.37 -7.33 -14.42
C ILE A 269 3.86 -5.88 -14.33
N ALA A 270 4.41 -4.97 -15.13
CA ALA A 270 3.95 -3.58 -15.19
C ALA A 270 2.51 -3.46 -15.70
N ILE A 271 2.12 -4.24 -16.72
CA ILE A 271 0.74 -4.34 -17.19
C ILE A 271 -0.17 -4.86 -16.07
N GLY A 272 0.24 -5.91 -15.36
CA GLY A 272 -0.50 -6.42 -14.20
C GLY A 272 -0.66 -5.35 -13.10
N SER A 273 0.38 -4.59 -12.81
CA SER A 273 0.34 -3.46 -11.87
C SER A 273 -0.63 -2.37 -12.31
N LEU A 274 -0.65 -2.03 -13.61
CA LEU A 274 -1.57 -1.06 -14.19
C LEU A 274 -3.01 -1.55 -14.07
N SER A 275 -3.29 -2.82 -14.41
CA SER A 275 -4.63 -3.41 -14.28
C SER A 275 -5.15 -3.36 -12.84
N LEU A 276 -4.27 -3.58 -11.85
CA LEU A 276 -4.61 -3.46 -10.43
C LEU A 276 -4.88 -2.01 -9.98
N SER A 277 -4.38 -1.02 -10.73
CA SER A 277 -4.61 0.40 -10.45
C SER A 277 -5.90 0.95 -11.07
N ILE A 278 -6.46 0.32 -12.12
CA ILE A 278 -7.69 0.78 -12.79
C ILE A 278 -8.89 0.88 -11.82
N PRO A 279 -9.13 -0.08 -10.90
CA PRO A 279 -10.22 0.04 -9.94
C PRO A 279 -10.11 1.27 -9.02
N LEU A 280 -8.91 1.85 -8.84
CA LEU A 280 -8.74 3.11 -8.09
C LEU A 280 -9.46 4.27 -8.78
N LEU A 281 -9.45 4.32 -10.11
CA LEU A 281 -10.17 5.33 -10.88
C LEU A 281 -11.69 5.19 -10.73
N LEU A 282 -12.19 3.96 -10.56
CA LEU A 282 -13.61 3.72 -10.28
C LEU A 282 -13.97 4.14 -8.84
N MET A 283 -13.11 3.84 -7.86
CA MET A 283 -13.30 4.26 -6.46
C MET A 283 -13.33 5.78 -6.30
N MET A 284 -12.65 6.51 -7.19
CA MET A 284 -12.66 7.97 -7.24
C MET A 284 -14.07 8.58 -7.31
N PHE A 285 -15.00 7.95 -8.05
CA PHE A 285 -16.37 8.43 -8.22
C PHE A 285 -17.22 8.25 -6.96
N PHE A 286 -16.85 7.29 -6.10
CA PHE A 286 -17.61 6.96 -4.90
C PHE A 286 -17.18 7.76 -3.66
N PHE A 287 -16.08 8.52 -3.72
CA PHE A 287 -15.64 9.39 -2.64
C PHE A 287 -16.59 10.58 -2.44
N GLN A 288 -17.16 10.70 -1.24
CA GLN A 288 -17.90 11.90 -0.85
C GLN A 288 -16.92 13.00 -0.44
N ASN A 289 -17.28 14.25 -0.74
CA ASN A 289 -16.50 15.42 -0.34
C ASN A 289 -16.50 15.52 1.19
N VAL A 290 -15.34 15.37 1.81
CA VAL A 290 -15.15 15.75 3.22
C VAL A 290 -14.69 17.19 3.24
N LYS A 291 -15.55 18.09 3.71
CA LYS A 291 -15.16 19.46 4.05
C LYS A 291 -14.56 19.42 5.45
N LEU A 292 -13.25 19.69 5.56
CA LEU A 292 -12.55 19.62 6.84
C LEU A 292 -13.05 20.69 7.82
N GLU A 293 -13.54 21.83 7.31
CA GLU A 293 -14.06 22.93 8.11
C GLU A 293 -15.35 22.57 8.87
N ASP A 294 -16.27 21.84 8.23
CA ASP A 294 -17.52 21.40 8.87
C ASP A 294 -17.25 20.31 9.92
N GLU A 295 -16.26 19.45 9.67
CA GLU A 295 -15.84 18.42 10.64
C GLU A 295 -15.09 19.05 11.83
N ASP A 296 -14.18 19.99 11.61
CA ASP A 296 -13.47 20.72 12.68
C ASP A 296 -14.46 21.53 13.53
N GLN A 297 -15.47 22.18 12.93
CA GLN A 297 -16.53 22.86 13.66
C GLN A 297 -17.36 21.90 14.52
N LYS A 298 -17.80 20.76 13.96
CA LYS A 298 -18.49 19.72 14.75
C LYS A 298 -17.63 19.21 15.90
N ARG A 299 -16.32 19.05 15.67
CA ARG A 299 -15.35 18.61 16.67
C ARG A 299 -15.23 19.60 17.82
N ASN A 300 -15.15 20.89 17.50
CA ASN A 300 -15.06 21.95 18.50
C ASN A 300 -16.35 22.05 19.30
N LEU A 301 -17.52 21.97 18.66
CA LEU A 301 -18.82 21.97 19.34
C LEU A 301 -18.98 20.78 20.28
N LEU A 302 -18.57 19.57 19.85
CA LEU A 302 -18.59 18.37 20.70
C LEU A 302 -17.59 18.46 21.86
N ALA A 303 -16.43 19.06 21.65
CA ALA A 303 -15.45 19.29 22.71
C ALA A 303 -15.99 20.28 23.74
N GLU A 304 -16.61 21.39 23.29
CA GLU A 304 -17.29 22.35 24.16
C GLU A 304 -18.44 21.71 24.94
N GLU A 305 -19.26 20.87 24.31
CA GLU A 305 -20.34 20.15 24.98
C GLU A 305 -19.81 19.16 26.04
N GLN A 306 -18.72 18.45 25.75
CA GLN A 306 -18.06 17.56 26.70
C GLN A 306 -17.42 18.32 27.87
N LEU A 307 -16.78 19.46 27.59
CA LEU A 307 -16.24 20.37 28.61
C LEU A 307 -17.36 20.94 29.48
N ALA A 308 -18.48 21.35 28.89
CA ALA A 308 -19.66 21.83 29.61
C ALA A 308 -20.28 20.73 30.49
N ALA A 309 -20.42 19.51 29.97
CA ALA A 309 -20.93 18.36 30.72
C ALA A 309 -19.98 17.93 31.87
N ALA A 310 -18.66 17.99 31.64
CA ALA A 310 -17.66 17.74 32.68
C ALA A 310 -17.71 18.83 33.77
N GLY A 311 -17.82 20.11 33.38
CA GLY A 311 -18.03 21.22 34.31
C GLY A 311 -19.29 21.06 35.16
N GLN A 312 -20.43 20.72 34.54
CA GLN A 312 -21.68 20.46 35.25
C GLN A 312 -21.58 19.31 36.26
N LYS A 313 -20.84 18.23 35.94
CA LYS A 313 -20.59 17.13 36.87
C LYS A 313 -19.75 17.55 38.07
N ILE A 314 -18.76 18.42 37.87
CA ILE A 314 -17.93 18.99 38.95
C ILE A 314 -18.79 19.89 39.85
N THR A 315 -19.63 20.76 39.29
CA THR A 315 -20.52 21.64 40.06
C THR A 315 -21.59 20.85 40.83
N ARG A 316 -22.16 19.79 40.23
CA ARG A 316 -23.07 18.86 40.93
C ARG A 316 -22.36 18.06 42.02
N GLY A 317 -21.17 17.55 41.75
CA GLY A 317 -20.35 16.84 42.75
C GLY A 317 -19.98 17.73 43.94
N GLY A 318 -19.55 18.97 43.66
CA GLY A 318 -19.24 19.98 44.67
C GLY A 318 -20.45 20.35 45.53
N SER A 319 -21.62 20.58 44.91
CA SER A 319 -22.85 20.90 45.67
C SER A 319 -23.38 19.72 46.50
N VAL A 320 -23.18 18.48 46.07
CA VAL A 320 -23.50 17.28 46.86
C VAL A 320 -22.55 17.12 48.05
N VAL A 321 -21.25 17.34 47.86
CA VAL A 321 -20.26 17.34 48.96
C VAL A 321 -20.55 18.46 49.96
N GLN A 322 -20.88 19.65 49.48
CA GLN A 322 -21.19 20.80 50.33
C GLN A 322 -22.50 20.58 51.12
N ARG A 323 -23.52 19.97 50.52
CA ARG A 323 -24.72 19.53 51.24
C ARG A 323 -24.40 18.46 52.29
N LEU A 324 -23.62 17.43 51.96
CA LEU A 324 -23.20 16.39 52.91
C LEU A 324 -22.40 16.93 54.09
N VAL A 325 -21.51 17.90 53.86
CA VAL A 325 -20.75 18.58 54.94
C VAL A 325 -21.68 19.40 55.83
N VAL A 326 -22.63 20.14 55.26
CA VAL A 326 -23.60 20.93 56.04
C VAL A 326 -24.57 20.03 56.83
N THR A 327 -25.03 18.91 56.25
CA THR A 327 -25.90 17.95 56.96
C THR A 327 -25.13 17.17 58.04
N GLY A 328 -23.86 16.82 57.79
CA GLY A 328 -23.00 16.14 58.77
C GLY A 328 -22.58 17.05 59.95
N LEU A 329 -22.44 18.35 59.73
CA LEU A 329 -22.20 19.34 60.80
C LEU A 329 -23.46 19.61 61.63
N SER A 330 -24.64 19.63 61.01
CA SER A 330 -25.93 19.77 61.71
C SER A 330 -26.21 18.61 62.66
N GLN A 331 -25.83 17.38 62.31
CA GLN A 331 -26.03 16.21 63.17
C GLN A 331 -25.07 16.15 64.37
N ARG A 332 -23.93 16.84 64.33
CA ARG A 332 -22.95 16.89 65.43
C ARG A 332 -23.18 18.01 66.45
N LEU A 333 -24.15 18.89 66.22
CA LEU A 333 -24.50 20.01 67.09
C LEU A 333 -25.76 19.76 67.96
N ILE A 334 -26.33 18.55 67.89
CA ILE A 334 -27.55 18.14 68.63
C ILE A 334 -27.26 17.02 69.66
N LEU A 335 -25.99 16.67 69.88
CA LEU A 335 -25.51 15.78 70.95
C LEU A 335 -24.54 16.54 71.84
#